data_AF-A0A6C0LD29-F1
#
_entry.id   AF-A0A6C0LD29-F1
#
_cell.length_a   1.000
_cell.length_b   1.000
_cell.length_c   1.000
_cell.angle_alpha   90.00
_cell.angle_beta   90.00
_cell.angle_gamma   90.00
#
_symmetry.space_group_name_H-M   'P 1'
#
loop_
_entity.id
_entity.type
_entity.pdbx_description
1 polymer ?
#
loop_
_entity_poly.entity_id
_entity_poly.type
_entity_poly.pdbx_seq_one_letter_code
_entity_poly.pdbx_strand_id
1 'polypeptide(L)'
;MNIVLYLSILIPVILLISINFYLKYNNILLEDDYSSDIPRESREYFILGIWTILIGFLGYSYYLMRNNISSVAIIIIIIYTLTYPFITLGKNRIEIESLNIIYILITYIIFLLVLSENSNAALYILPLLLWIVYIFIASNILE
;
A
#
# COMPACT_ATOMS: atom_id res chain seq x y z
N MET A 1 11.60 19.98 13.51
CA MET A 1 10.89 18.87 12.83
C MET A 1 11.84 18.33 11.76
N ASN A 2 12.25 17.06 11.85
CA ASN A 2 13.47 16.54 11.19
C ASN A 2 13.28 16.26 9.69
N ILE A 3 14.12 16.86 8.86
CA ILE A 3 14.14 16.67 7.40
C ILE A 3 14.36 15.20 6.99
N VAL A 4 15.04 14.44 7.85
CA VAL A 4 15.27 13.00 7.72
C VAL A 4 13.95 12.23 7.74
N LEU A 5 12.99 12.65 8.56
CA LEU A 5 11.68 11.99 8.71
C LEU A 5 10.83 12.22 7.44
N TYR A 6 10.89 13.42 6.86
CA TYR A 6 10.28 13.70 5.57
C TYR A 6 10.92 12.90 4.45
N LEU A 7 12.25 12.85 4.39
CA LEU A 7 12.97 12.06 3.37
C LEU A 7 12.68 10.56 3.48
N SER A 8 12.55 10.01 4.68
CA SER A 8 12.21 8.59 4.88
C SER A 8 10.80 8.22 4.41
N ILE A 9 9.93 9.20 4.15
CA ILE A 9 8.57 8.98 3.61
C ILE A 9 8.53 9.36 2.12
N LEU A 10 9.16 10.48 1.75
CA LEU A 10 9.22 10.98 0.38
C LEU A 10 9.98 10.03 -0.55
N ILE A 11 11.12 9.49 -0.13
CA ILE A 11 11.92 8.58 -0.96
C ILE A 11 11.15 7.31 -1.34
N PRO A 12 10.49 6.60 -0.40
CA PRO A 12 9.63 5.45 -0.72
C PRO A 12 8.43 5.81 -1.58
N VAL A 13 7.79 6.96 -1.32
CA VAL A 13 6.64 7.42 -2.13
C VAL A 13 7.08 7.76 -3.56
N ILE A 14 8.20 8.45 -3.74
CA ILE A 14 8.77 8.75 -5.06
C ILE A 14 9.21 7.46 -5.76
N LEU A 15 9.85 6.53 -5.05
CA LEU A 15 10.21 5.22 -5.60
C LEU A 15 8.96 4.46 -6.03
N LEU A 16 7.91 4.42 -5.20
CA LEU A 16 6.64 3.77 -5.54
C LEU A 16 6.00 4.40 -6.78
N ILE A 17 5.92 5.73 -6.85
CA ILE A 17 5.36 6.45 -8.01
C ILE A 17 6.21 6.19 -9.27
N SER A 18 7.53 6.24 -9.15
CA SER A 18 8.47 6.07 -10.26
C SER A 18 8.45 4.64 -10.81
N ILE A 19 8.41 3.65 -9.91
CA ILE A 19 8.31 2.22 -10.25
C ILE A 19 6.96 1.94 -10.90
N ASN A 20 5.87 2.51 -10.40
CA ASN A 20 4.54 2.28 -10.98
C ASN A 20 4.36 3.01 -12.32
N PHE A 21 4.96 4.20 -12.49
CA PHE A 21 5.03 4.89 -13.77
C PHE A 21 5.81 4.05 -14.79
N TYR A 22 6.91 3.42 -14.39
CA TYR A 22 7.66 2.50 -15.24
C TYR A 22 6.85 1.26 -15.63
N LEU A 23 6.13 0.65 -14.68
CA LEU A 23 5.24 -0.49 -14.95
C LEU A 23 4.10 -0.12 -15.91
N LYS A 24 3.54 1.08 -15.76
CA LYS A 24 2.48 1.61 -16.62
C LYS A 24 2.99 1.97 -18.03
N TYR A 25 4.14 2.63 -18.13
CA TYR A 25 4.71 3.05 -19.41
C TYR A 25 5.08 1.85 -20.29
N ASN A 26 5.46 0.73 -19.66
CA ASN A 26 5.77 -0.52 -20.36
C ASN A 26 4.55 -1.47 -20.50
N ASN A 27 3.32 -1.00 -20.25
CA ASN A 27 2.08 -1.79 -20.37
C ASN A 27 2.06 -3.11 -19.57
N ILE A 28 2.86 -3.19 -18.50
CA ILE A 28 3.13 -4.42 -17.76
C ILE A 28 1.90 -4.86 -16.93
N LEU A 29 0.90 -4.02 -16.69
CA LEU A 29 -0.25 -4.38 -15.84
C LEU A 29 -1.57 -4.57 -16.60
N LEU A 30 -1.62 -4.24 -17.89
CA LEU A 30 -2.89 -4.17 -18.65
C LEU A 30 -2.98 -5.17 -19.80
N GLU A 31 -1.87 -5.75 -20.26
CA GLU A 31 -1.89 -6.76 -21.30
C GLU A 31 -1.69 -8.16 -20.70
N ASP A 32 -2.77 -8.94 -20.69
CA ASP A 32 -2.71 -10.41 -20.76
C ASP A 32 -2.12 -10.87 -22.11
N ASP A 33 -1.89 -9.95 -23.05
CA ASP A 33 -1.16 -10.18 -24.28
C ASP A 33 0.36 -10.17 -24.03
N TYR A 34 1.00 -11.12 -24.70
CA TYR A 34 2.39 -11.56 -24.59
C TYR A 34 3.46 -10.51 -24.99
N SER A 35 3.20 -9.21 -24.83
CA SER A 35 4.05 -8.14 -25.38
C SER A 35 4.85 -7.34 -24.34
N SER A 36 4.67 -7.58 -23.04
CA SER A 36 5.49 -6.91 -22.03
C SER A 36 6.89 -7.56 -21.93
N ASP A 37 7.95 -6.80 -22.20
CA ASP A 37 9.38 -7.20 -22.08
C ASP A 37 9.80 -7.69 -20.68
N ILE A 38 8.90 -7.63 -19.69
CA ILE A 38 9.14 -8.06 -18.32
C ILE A 38 8.33 -9.34 -18.04
N PRO A 39 8.98 -10.48 -17.76
CA PRO A 39 8.32 -11.73 -17.44
C PRO A 39 7.27 -11.59 -16.32
N ARG A 40 6.18 -12.36 -16.42
CA ARG A 40 5.11 -12.38 -15.41
C ARG A 40 5.62 -12.61 -14.00
N GLU A 41 6.59 -13.51 -13.84
CA GLU A 41 7.25 -13.80 -12.56
C GLU A 41 7.94 -12.57 -11.97
N SER A 42 8.64 -11.77 -12.79
CA SER A 42 9.27 -10.53 -12.31
C SER A 42 8.24 -9.52 -11.81
N ARG A 43 7.06 -9.41 -12.41
CA ARG A 43 5.98 -8.52 -11.92
C ARG A 43 5.52 -8.88 -10.52
N GLU A 44 5.37 -10.17 -10.25
CA GLU A 44 4.93 -10.67 -8.95
C GLU A 44 5.98 -10.38 -7.88
N TYR A 45 7.27 -10.56 -8.18
CA TYR A 45 8.36 -10.16 -7.28
C TYR A 45 8.39 -8.64 -7.01
N PHE A 46 8.07 -7.80 -7.99
CA PHE A 46 7.98 -6.35 -7.80
C PHE A 46 6.84 -5.95 -6.85
N ILE A 47 5.65 -6.52 -7.05
CA ILE A 47 4.50 -6.26 -6.18
C ILE A 47 4.80 -6.72 -4.75
N LEU A 48 5.41 -7.89 -4.57
CA LEU A 48 5.85 -8.39 -3.26
C LEU A 48 6.88 -7.47 -2.59
N GLY A 49 7.81 -6.90 -3.36
CA GLY A 49 8.77 -5.90 -2.88
C GLY A 49 8.08 -4.65 -2.31
N ILE A 50 7.05 -4.16 -2.99
CA ILE A 50 6.24 -3.02 -2.54
C ILE A 50 5.51 -3.36 -1.23
N TRP A 51 4.84 -4.52 -1.16
CA TRP A 51 4.17 -4.95 0.08
C TRP A 51 5.14 -5.08 1.26
N THR A 52 6.35 -5.58 1.02
CA THR A 52 7.39 -5.71 2.05
C THR A 52 7.80 -4.35 2.60
N ILE A 53 7.99 -3.35 1.74
CA ILE A 53 8.31 -1.98 2.14
C ILE A 53 7.16 -1.37 2.96
N LEU A 54 5.92 -1.56 2.52
CA LEU A 54 4.73 -1.06 3.22
C LEU A 54 4.60 -1.68 4.62
N ILE A 55 4.84 -2.98 4.76
CA ILE A 55 4.89 -3.66 6.06
C ILE A 55 6.01 -3.08 6.94
N GLY A 56 7.17 -2.76 6.36
CA GLY A 56 8.26 -2.09 7.07
C GLY A 56 7.82 -0.77 7.71
N PHE A 57 7.06 0.06 6.97
CA PHE A 57 6.53 1.31 7.53
C PHE A 57 5.49 1.08 8.63
N LEU A 58 4.57 0.14 8.43
CA LEU A 58 3.59 -0.21 9.46
C LEU A 58 4.27 -0.73 10.73
N GLY A 59 5.32 -1.56 10.59
CA GLY A 59 6.12 -2.05 11.72
C GLY A 59 6.82 -0.93 12.49
N TYR A 60 7.30 0.10 11.79
CA TYR A 60 7.88 1.28 12.43
C TYR A 60 6.81 2.16 13.10
N SER A 61 5.64 2.32 12.48
CA SER A 61 4.48 2.96 13.09
C SER A 61 4.08 2.25 14.40
N TYR A 62 4.02 0.92 14.38
CA TYR A 62 3.76 0.09 15.55
C TYR A 62 4.81 0.32 16.65
N TYR A 63 6.10 0.32 16.30
CA TYR A 63 7.18 0.59 17.25
C TYR A 63 7.02 1.93 17.97
N LEU A 64 6.65 2.99 17.25
CA LEU A 64 6.38 4.31 17.82
C LEU A 64 5.13 4.35 18.70
N MET A 65 4.20 3.41 18.50
CA MET A 65 2.92 3.33 19.20
C MET A 65 2.83 2.22 20.24
N ARG A 66 3.91 1.45 20.48
CA ARG A 66 3.88 0.18 21.24
C ARG A 66 3.23 0.20 22.63
N ASN A 67 3.17 1.37 23.27
CA ASN A 67 2.58 1.56 24.61
C ASN A 67 1.18 2.19 24.57
N ASN A 68 0.60 2.36 23.38
CA ASN A 68 -0.70 2.98 23.17
C ASN A 68 -1.71 1.96 22.62
N ILE A 69 -3.00 2.17 22.88
CA ILE A 69 -4.07 1.27 22.44
C ILE A 69 -4.17 1.21 20.90
N SER A 70 -3.79 2.30 20.23
CA SER A 70 -3.72 2.37 18.77
C SER A 70 -2.69 1.43 18.14
N SER A 71 -1.74 0.90 18.92
CA SER A 71 -0.83 -0.15 18.43
C SER A 71 -1.59 -1.41 17.99
N VAL A 72 -2.71 -1.72 18.65
CA VAL A 72 -3.59 -2.84 18.28
C VAL A 72 -4.23 -2.60 16.91
N ALA A 73 -4.65 -1.37 16.64
CA ALA A 73 -5.18 -0.98 15.34
C ALA A 73 -4.11 -1.13 14.23
N ILE A 74 -2.85 -0.80 14.53
CA ILE A 74 -1.73 -1.00 13.59
C ILE A 74 -1.47 -2.50 13.35
N ILE A 75 -1.61 -3.35 14.36
CA ILE A 75 -1.51 -4.81 14.16
C ILE A 75 -2.62 -5.31 13.23
N ILE A 76 -3.85 -4.85 13.41
CA ILE A 76 -5.00 -5.24 12.57
C ILE A 76 -4.73 -4.91 11.11
N ILE A 77 -4.22 -3.70 10.81
CA ILE A 77 -3.92 -3.33 9.43
C ILE A 77 -2.73 -4.11 8.86
N ILE A 78 -1.71 -4.43 9.66
CA ILE A 78 -0.61 -5.31 9.21
C ILE A 78 -1.15 -6.68 8.80
N ILE A 79 -2.00 -7.29 9.64
CA ILE A 79 -2.61 -8.59 9.33
C ILE A 79 -3.45 -8.50 8.06
N TYR A 80 -4.29 -7.46 7.92
CA TYR A 80 -5.11 -7.26 6.74
C TYR A 80 -4.26 -7.07 5.47
N THR A 81 -3.17 -6.31 5.57
CA THR A 81 -2.19 -6.09 4.48
C THR A 81 -1.58 -7.40 4.01
N LEU A 82 -1.25 -8.30 4.93
CA LEU A 82 -0.69 -9.62 4.61
C LEU A 82 -1.73 -10.58 4.01
N THR A 83 -2.99 -10.50 4.44
CA THR A 83 -4.05 -11.39 3.94
C THR A 83 -4.69 -10.90 2.65
N TYR A 84 -4.59 -9.61 2.33
CA TYR A 84 -5.22 -8.98 1.17
C TYR A 84 -4.98 -9.71 -0.17
N PRO A 85 -3.74 -10.13 -0.52
CA PRO A 85 -3.49 -10.86 -1.77
C PRO A 85 -4.21 -12.21 -1.83
N PHE A 86 -4.43 -12.87 -0.70
CA PHE A 86 -5.14 -14.15 -0.63
C PHE A 86 -6.65 -13.96 -0.72
N ILE A 87 -7.19 -12.88 -0.13
CA ILE A 87 -8.63 -12.57 -0.15
C ILE A 87 -9.08 -12.19 -1.56
N THR A 88 -8.22 -11.52 -2.32
CA THR A 88 -8.49 -11.08 -3.69
C THR A 88 -8.25 -12.16 -4.74
N LEU A 89 -7.64 -13.28 -4.37
CA LEU A 89 -7.32 -14.37 -5.30
C LEU A 89 -8.60 -15.09 -5.76
N GLY A 90 -8.80 -15.18 -7.08
CA GLY A 90 -9.98 -15.83 -7.68
C GLY A 90 -11.28 -15.04 -7.57
N LYS A 91 -11.22 -13.77 -7.12
CA LYS A 91 -12.37 -12.86 -7.09
C LYS A 91 -12.58 -12.16 -8.42
N ASN A 92 -13.83 -11.85 -8.73
CA ASN A 92 -14.14 -11.04 -9.90
C ASN A 92 -13.86 -9.55 -9.63
N ARG A 93 -13.88 -8.72 -10.69
CA ARG A 93 -13.54 -7.30 -10.60
C ARG A 93 -14.40 -6.52 -9.59
N ILE A 94 -15.72 -6.70 -9.62
CA ILE A 94 -16.66 -5.99 -8.73
C ILE A 94 -16.37 -6.34 -7.26
N GLU A 95 -16.09 -7.61 -6.99
CA GLU A 95 -15.68 -8.07 -5.66
C GLU A 95 -14.36 -7.42 -5.22
N ILE A 96 -13.36 -7.35 -6.11
CA ILE A 96 -12.06 -6.71 -5.81
C ILE A 96 -12.23 -5.20 -5.55
N GLU A 97 -13.03 -4.50 -6.33
CA GLU A 97 -13.34 -3.08 -6.11
C GLU A 97 -13.98 -2.84 -4.74
N SER A 98 -14.95 -3.69 -4.35
CA SER A 98 -15.58 -3.61 -3.04
C SER A 98 -14.59 -3.83 -1.89
N LEU A 99 -13.65 -4.77 -2.05
CA LEU A 99 -12.58 -5.05 -1.09
C LEU A 99 -11.57 -3.90 -1.01
N ASN A 100 -11.20 -3.29 -2.15
CA ASN A 100 -10.37 -2.10 -2.19
C ASN A 100 -10.99 -0.95 -1.40
N ILE A 101 -12.30 -0.68 -1.58
CA ILE A 101 -13.02 0.38 -0.85
C ILE A 101 -12.99 0.10 0.66
N ILE A 102 -13.29 -1.14 1.06
CA ILE A 102 -13.24 -1.55 2.47
C ILE A 102 -11.83 -1.32 3.03
N TYR A 103 -10.80 -1.68 2.26
CA TYR A 103 -9.41 -1.52 2.70
C TYR A 103 -9.00 -0.06 2.84
N ILE A 104 -9.41 0.81 1.91
CA ILE A 104 -9.20 2.27 2.02
C ILE A 104 -9.86 2.80 3.30
N LEU A 105 -11.12 2.43 3.57
CA LEU A 105 -11.85 2.89 4.75
C LEU A 105 -11.18 2.44 6.05
N ILE A 106 -10.81 1.16 6.16
CA ILE A 106 -10.11 0.63 7.34
C ILE A 106 -8.78 1.36 7.54
N THR A 107 -7.99 1.50 6.48
CA THR A 107 -6.69 2.17 6.53
C THR A 107 -6.82 3.64 6.93
N TYR A 108 -7.83 4.33 6.41
CA TYR A 108 -8.09 5.72 6.71
C TYR A 108 -8.51 5.93 8.17
N ILE A 109 -9.41 5.09 8.70
CA ILE A 109 -9.84 5.15 10.10
C ILE A 109 -8.66 4.94 11.04
N ILE A 110 -7.82 3.94 10.75
CA ILE A 110 -6.63 3.64 11.56
C ILE A 110 -5.62 4.77 11.46
N PHE A 111 -5.43 5.35 10.27
CA PHE A 111 -4.58 6.52 10.09
C PHE A 111 -5.03 7.70 10.96
N LEU A 112 -6.32 8.05 10.96
CA LEU A 112 -6.86 9.15 11.78
C LEU A 112 -6.70 8.87 13.28
N LEU A 113 -6.95 7.64 13.70
CA LEU A 113 -6.80 7.21 15.08
C LEU A 113 -5.34 7.34 15.55
N VAL A 114 -4.38 6.86 14.75
CA VAL A 114 -2.95 7.02 15.05
C VAL A 114 -2.51 8.49 14.95
N LEU A 115 -3.06 9.27 14.02
CA LEU A 115 -2.75 10.70 13.85
C LEU A 115 -3.17 11.51 15.07
N SER A 116 -4.28 11.15 15.70
CA SER A 116 -4.79 11.83 16.91
C SER A 116 -3.86 11.66 18.11
N GLU A 117 -3.03 10.61 18.12
CA GLU A 117 -2.13 10.29 19.24
C GLU A 117 -0.66 10.59 18.93
N ASN A 118 -0.20 10.28 17.73
CA ASN A 118 1.19 10.49 17.31
C ASN A 118 1.28 10.73 15.79
N SER A 119 1.43 11.99 15.43
CA SER A 119 1.57 12.40 14.03
C SER A 119 2.77 11.77 13.32
N ASN A 120 3.88 11.52 14.03
CA ASN A 120 5.03 10.85 13.45
C ASN A 120 4.74 9.39 13.13
N ALA A 121 3.98 8.69 13.96
CA ALA A 121 3.57 7.31 13.68
C ALA A 121 2.59 7.23 12.51
N ALA A 122 1.64 8.15 12.43
CA ALA A 122 0.65 8.20 11.36
C ALA A 122 1.27 8.42 9.98
N LEU A 123 2.35 9.21 9.92
CA LEU A 123 3.12 9.44 8.70
C LEU A 123 3.66 8.16 8.06
N TYR A 124 3.91 7.10 8.84
CA TYR A 124 4.33 5.79 8.32
C TYR A 124 3.15 4.90 7.86
N ILE A 125 1.91 5.29 8.13
CA ILE A 125 0.71 4.63 7.58
C ILE A 125 0.33 5.26 6.23
N LEU A 126 0.71 6.52 6.02
CA LEU A 126 0.38 7.29 4.80
C LEU A 126 0.80 6.61 3.49
N PRO A 127 2.00 5.98 3.36
CA PRO A 127 2.38 5.30 2.12
C PRO A 127 1.41 4.17 1.75
N LEU A 128 0.89 3.43 2.73
CA LEU A 128 -0.10 2.39 2.49
C LEU A 128 -1.42 2.98 2.00
N LEU A 129 -1.90 4.04 2.65
CA LEU A 129 -3.14 4.71 2.24
C LEU A 129 -3.06 5.18 0.78
N LEU A 130 -1.95 5.84 0.42
CA LEU A 130 -1.70 6.32 -0.95
C LEU A 130 -1.63 5.16 -1.95
N TRP A 131 -0.99 4.06 -1.57
CA TRP A 131 -0.87 2.88 -2.42
C TRP A 131 -2.23 2.25 -2.74
N ILE A 132 -3.09 2.06 -1.74
CA ILE A 132 -4.40 1.43 -1.95
C ILE A 132 -5.33 2.37 -2.75
N VAL A 133 -5.32 3.67 -2.46
CA VAL A 133 -6.07 4.67 -3.25
C VAL A 133 -5.61 4.67 -4.71
N TYR A 134 -4.30 4.60 -4.94
CA TYR A 134 -3.76 4.47 -6.29
C TYR A 134 -4.28 3.19 -6.98
N ILE A 135 -4.22 2.03 -6.33
CA ILE A 135 -4.70 0.77 -6.92
C ILE A 135 -6.16 0.89 -7.33
N PHE A 136 -7.00 1.46 -6.46
CA PHE A 136 -8.42 1.67 -6.73
C PHE A 136 -8.69 2.64 -7.89
N ILE A 137 -7.92 3.73 -7.98
CA ILE A 137 -8.04 4.68 -9.09
C ILE A 137 -7.54 4.04 -10.40
N ALA A 138 -6.42 3.33 -10.36
CA ALA A 138 -5.86 2.64 -11.51
C ALA A 138 -6.83 1.58 -12.04
N SER A 139 -7.53 0.84 -11.17
CA SER A 139 -8.54 -0.13 -11.59
C SER A 139 -9.79 0.50 -12.22
N ASN A 140 -10.08 1.78 -11.96
CA ASN A 140 -11.31 2.46 -12.38
C ASN A 140 -11.13 3.48 -13.53
N ILE A 141 -9.95 4.08 -13.70
CA ILE A 141 -9.68 5.09 -14.74
C ILE A 141 -9.21 4.46 -16.06
N LEU A 142 -8.72 3.22 -16.03
CA LEU A 142 -8.17 2.53 -17.20
C LEU A 142 -9.25 1.80 -18.04
N GLU A 143 -10.48 2.33 -18.04
CA GLU A 143 -11.53 2.05 -19.05
C GLU A 143 -11.54 3.10 -20.16
#